data_AF-A0A973M3S2-F1
#
_entry.id   AF-A0A973M3S2-F1
#
_cell.length_a   1.000
_cell.length_b   1.000
_cell.length_c   1.000
_cell.angle_alpha   90.00
_cell.angle_beta   90.00
_cell.angle_gamma   90.00
#
_symmetry.space_group_name_H-M   'P 1'
#
loop_
_entity.id
_entity.type
_entity.pdbx_description
1 polymer ?
#
loop_
_entity_poly.entity_id
_entity_poly.type
_entity_poly.pdbx_seq_one_letter_code
_entity_poly.pdbx_strand_id
1 'polypeptide(L)' 'MTMTSTVEWTLSGFGDEIDADPRVQAAVMRALGASHIEVRSAWGTNIVDMSEEQL' A
#
# COMPACT_ATOMS: atom_id res chain seq x y z
N MET A 1 34.99 -0.29 -22.43
CA MET A 1 33.87 0.58 -22.03
C MET A 1 32.84 -0.33 -21.38
N THR A 2 32.79 -0.38 -20.06
CA THR A 2 31.95 -1.35 -19.33
C THR A 2 30.53 -0.80 -19.25
N MET A 3 29.55 -1.54 -19.78
CA MET A 3 28.15 -1.17 -19.62
C MET A 3 27.67 -1.55 -18.23
N THR A 4 27.38 -0.55 -17.40
CA THR A 4 26.64 -0.74 -16.15
C THR A 4 25.16 -0.93 -16.49
N SER A 5 24.65 -2.14 -16.30
CA SER A 5 23.22 -2.41 -16.29
C SER A 5 22.63 -2.03 -14.93
N THR A 6 21.61 -1.17 -14.91
CA THR A 6 20.84 -0.87 -13.71
C THR A 6 19.99 -2.09 -13.34
N VAL A 7 20.06 -2.53 -12.09
CA VAL A 7 19.15 -3.55 -11.54
C VAL A 7 17.95 -2.83 -10.94
N GLU A 8 16.74 -3.29 -11.27
CA GLU A 8 15.48 -2.76 -10.76
C GLU A 8 14.79 -3.82 -9.89
N TRP A 9 14.23 -3.41 -8.74
CA TRP A 9 13.51 -4.26 -7.82
C TRP A 9 12.13 -3.68 -7.52
N THR A 10 11.12 -4.54 -7.46
CA THR A 10 9.78 -4.15 -7.03
C THR A 10 9.73 -4.09 -5.50
N LEU A 11 9.44 -2.91 -4.97
CA LEU A 11 9.17 -2.73 -3.54
C LEU A 11 7.71 -3.06 -3.23
N SER A 12 7.48 -3.87 -2.19
CA SER A 12 6.14 -4.19 -1.67
C SER A 12 6.15 -4.12 -0.14
N GLY A 13 4.97 -3.98 0.47
CA GLY A 13 4.82 -3.90 1.91
C GLY A 13 3.37 -3.93 2.36
N PHE A 14 3.16 -4.01 3.67
CA PHE A 14 1.86 -4.08 4.32
C PHE A 14 1.52 -2.73 4.95
N GLY A 15 0.36 -2.17 4.59
CA GLY A 15 -0.06 -0.85 5.07
C GLY A 15 -0.43 -0.84 6.55
N ASP A 16 -0.96 -1.95 7.07
CA ASP A 16 -1.41 -2.09 8.47
C ASP A 16 -0.28 -2.04 9.50
N GLU A 17 0.98 -2.21 9.08
CA GLU A 17 2.16 -1.99 9.95
C GLU A 17 2.54 -0.51 10.08
N ILE A 18 1.98 0.38 9.24
CA ILE A 18 2.34 1.82 9.18
C ILE A 18 1.53 2.62 10.21
N ASP A 19 0.21 2.50 10.17
CA ASP A 19 -0.74 3.28 11.00
C ASP A 19 -2.11 2.59 10.99
N ALA A 20 -3.00 2.93 11.95
CA ALA A 20 -4.38 2.43 11.97
C ALA A 20 -5.30 3.15 10.96
N ASP A 21 -4.96 4.37 10.53
CA ASP A 21 -5.72 5.14 9.55
C ASP A 21 -5.27 4.80 8.11
N PRO A 22 -6.14 4.20 7.27
CA PRO A 22 -5.80 3.82 5.89
C PRO A 22 -5.33 4.99 5.02
N ARG A 23 -5.70 6.23 5.37
CA ARG A 23 -5.22 7.43 4.67
C ARG A 23 -3.74 7.67 4.90
N VAL A 24 -3.26 7.44 6.13
CA VAL A 24 -1.84 7.56 6.48
C VAL A 24 -1.05 6.44 5.80
N GLN A 25 -1.58 5.22 5.82
CA GLN A 25 -0.99 4.07 5.13
C GLN A 25 -0.76 4.38 3.64
N ALA A 26 -1.81 4.81 2.93
CA ALA A 26 -1.73 5.13 1.50
C ALA A 26 -0.79 6.29 1.19
N ALA A 27 -0.74 7.31 2.06
CA ALA A 27 0.17 8.45 1.90
C ALA A 27 1.64 8.02 1.99
N VAL A 28 1.99 7.20 2.99
CA VAL A 28 3.36 6.69 3.18
C VAL A 28 3.75 5.75 2.04
N MET A 29 2.89 4.79 1.68
CA MET A 29 3.18 3.85 0.59
C MET A 29 3.41 4.59 -0.74
N ARG A 30 2.59 5.60 -1.04
CA ARG A 30 2.78 6.45 -2.23
C ARG A 30 4.10 7.22 -2.18
N ALA A 31 4.48 7.77 -1.02
CA ALA A 31 5.74 8.48 -0.85
C ALA A 31 6.97 7.56 -1.05
N LEU A 32 6.84 6.26 -0.76
CA LEU A 32 7.87 5.24 -1.00
C LEU A 32 7.89 4.71 -2.44
N GLY A 33 6.98 5.18 -3.31
CA GLY A 33 6.93 4.79 -4.72
C GLY A 33 5.96 3.66 -5.04
N ALA A 34 5.11 3.25 -4.09
CA ALA A 34 4.05 2.28 -4.40
C ALA A 34 3.01 2.92 -5.35
N SER A 35 2.70 2.20 -6.43
CA SER A 35 1.76 2.61 -7.48
C SER A 35 0.51 1.73 -7.55
N HIS A 36 0.51 0.61 -6.84
CA HIS A 36 -0.58 -0.36 -6.79
C HIS A 36 -0.89 -0.67 -5.32
N ILE A 37 -2.18 -0.76 -4.99
CA ILE A 37 -2.66 -1.06 -3.64
C ILE A 37 -3.72 -2.16 -3.75
N GLU A 38 -3.60 -3.18 -2.90
CA GLU A 38 -4.64 -4.19 -2.67
C GLU A 38 -5.23 -3.95 -1.28
N VAL A 39 -6.52 -3.61 -1.22
CA VAL A 39 -7.21 -3.34 0.05
C VAL A 39 -7.89 -4.63 0.52
N ARG A 40 -7.47 -5.14 1.68
CA ARG A 40 -8.05 -6.35 2.31
C ARG A 40 -8.98 -6.01 3.48
N SER A 41 -8.72 -4.89 4.15
CA SER A 41 -9.51 -4.35 5.25
C SER A 41 -9.22 -2.85 5.41
N ALA A 42 -10.14 -2.12 6.03
CA ALA A 42 -9.89 -0.76 6.50
C ALA A 42 -10.75 -0.49 7.73
N TRP A 43 -10.27 0.39 8.63
CA TRP A 43 -10.95 0.72 9.90
C TRP A 43 -11.34 -0.51 10.74
N GLY A 44 -10.54 -1.57 10.67
CA GLY A 44 -10.80 -2.83 11.40
C GLY A 44 -11.91 -3.71 10.78
N THR A 45 -12.46 -3.36 9.62
CA THR A 45 -13.49 -4.14 8.92
C THR A 45 -12.90 -4.79 7.67
N ASN A 46 -13.19 -6.08 7.44
CA ASN A 46 -12.84 -6.74 6.18
C ASN A 46 -13.62 -6.10 5.03
N ILE A 47 -13.00 -5.96 3.85
CA ILE A 47 -13.66 -5.34 2.68
C ILE A 47 -14.99 -6.02 2.31
N VAL A 48 -15.14 -7.33 2.56
CA VAL A 48 -16.38 -8.07 2.27
C VAL A 48 -17.49 -7.81 3.29
N ASP A 49 -17.13 -7.28 4.46
CA ASP A 49 -18.04 -7.02 5.58
C ASP A 49 -18.34 -5.51 5.74
N MET A 50 -17.85 -4.68 4.81
CA MET A 50 -18.08 -3.23 4.85
C MET A 50 -19.54 -2.88 4.55
N SER A 51 -20.06 -1.91 5.31
CA SER A 51 -21.35 -1.27 5.02
C SER A 51 -21.26 -0.35 3.80
N GLU A 52 -22.40 0.04 3.23
CA GLU A 52 -22.45 1.00 2.12
C GLU A 52 -21.83 2.35 2.51
N GLU A 53 -21.93 2.75 3.78
CA GLU A 53 -21.32 3.98 4.28
C GLU A 53 -19.78 3.90 4.41
N GLN A 54 -19.22 2.69 4.40
CA GLN A 54 -17.77 2.44 4.51
C GLN A 54 -17.07 2.23 3.16
N LEU A 55 -17.82 2.05 2.07
CA LEU A 55 -17.32 1.92 0.69
C LEU A 55 -17.15 3.29 0.02
#